data_AF-A0ABC8K8B9-F1
#
_entry.id   AF-A0ABC8K8B9-F1
#
_cell.length_a   1.000
_cell.length_b   1.000
_cell.length_c   1.000
_cell.angle_alpha   90.00
_cell.angle_beta   90.00
_cell.angle_gamma   90.00
#
_symmetry.space_group_name_H-M   'P 1'
#
loop_
_entity.id
_entity.type
_entity.pdbx_description
1 polymer ?
#
loop_
_entity_poly.entity_id
_entity_poly.type
_entity_poly.pdbx_seq_one_letter_code
_entity_poly.pdbx_strand_id
1 'polypeptide(L)'
;MEALGTNTKRRPCCICMWKTKICNKNCEFAAYFPNEMQGDYASANELFGTPNIIRMMKLAPQDQKPMLAFSILKEGVAWTNDKIEGGFGVIKNLMREINRLEADLSYLRKNISEEKEKNN
;
A
#
# COMPACT_ATOMS: atom_id res chain seq x y z
N MET A 1 15.43 -39.34 -11.16
CA MET A 1 16.04 -38.77 -12.38
C MET A 1 15.42 -37.41 -12.61
N GLU A 2 16.29 -36.41 -12.71
CA GLU A 2 16.01 -34.98 -12.80
C GLU A 2 15.25 -34.63 -14.09
N ALA A 3 14.34 -33.65 -14.01
CA ALA A 3 13.84 -32.95 -15.18
C ALA A 3 14.08 -31.43 -15.00
N LEU A 4 15.23 -31.02 -15.55
CA LEU A 4 15.44 -29.80 -16.32
C LEU A 4 15.17 -28.46 -15.61
N GLY A 5 16.26 -27.91 -15.07
CA GLY A 5 16.36 -26.49 -14.74
C GLY A 5 16.04 -25.62 -15.95
N THR A 6 14.97 -24.84 -15.83
CA THR A 6 14.86 -23.56 -16.51
C THR A 6 15.57 -22.55 -15.61
N ASN A 7 16.78 -22.14 -16.01
CA ASN A 7 17.44 -20.97 -15.44
C ASN A 7 16.71 -19.70 -15.94
N THR A 8 15.45 -19.55 -15.55
CA THR A 8 14.88 -18.22 -15.42
C THR A 8 15.56 -17.64 -14.19
N LYS A 9 16.38 -16.60 -14.38
CA LYS A 9 16.94 -15.82 -13.27
C LYS A 9 15.76 -15.33 -12.42
N ARG A 10 15.36 -16.08 -11.38
CA ARG A 10 14.36 -15.64 -10.42
C ARG A 10 14.92 -14.38 -9.80
N ARG A 11 14.28 -13.25 -10.08
CA ARG A 11 14.67 -11.98 -9.48
C ARG A 11 14.47 -12.08 -7.97
N PRO A 12 15.42 -11.60 -7.15
CA PRO A 12 15.24 -11.61 -5.71
C PRO A 12 14.05 -10.74 -5.32
N CYS A 13 13.34 -11.13 -4.27
CA CYS A 13 12.33 -10.25 -3.66
C CYS A 13 13.00 -8.96 -3.16
N CYS A 14 12.24 -7.89 -2.96
CA CYS A 14 12.80 -6.60 -2.56
C CYS A 14 13.62 -6.72 -1.27
N ILE A 15 13.15 -7.46 -0.26
CA ILE A 15 13.89 -7.63 1.00
C ILE A 15 15.27 -8.26 0.77
N CYS A 16 15.33 -9.37 0.00
CA CYS A 16 16.59 -10.04 -0.29
C CYS A 16 17.51 -9.17 -1.13
N MET A 17 16.96 -8.41 -2.07
CA MET A 17 17.73 -7.46 -2.89
C MET A 17 18.36 -6.36 -2.03
N TRP A 18 17.59 -5.70 -1.16
CA TRP A 18 18.09 -4.65 -0.26
C TRP A 18 19.08 -5.15 0.79
N LYS A 19 18.94 -6.42 1.21
CA LYS A 19 19.89 -7.07 2.13
C LYS A 19 21.09 -7.68 1.41
N THR A 20 21.12 -7.63 0.08
CA THR A 20 22.16 -8.25 -0.73
C THR A 20 22.32 -9.75 -0.43
N LYS A 21 21.20 -10.43 -0.11
CA LYS A 21 21.14 -11.86 0.23
C LYS A 21 20.55 -12.68 -0.91
N ILE A 22 20.94 -13.95 -0.96
CA ILE A 22 20.34 -14.92 -1.89
C ILE A 22 18.84 -15.08 -1.56
N CYS A 23 18.00 -14.98 -2.58
CA CYS A 23 16.56 -15.20 -2.48
C CYS A 23 16.22 -16.64 -2.86
N ASN A 24 16.00 -17.48 -1.85
CA ASN A 24 15.75 -18.91 -2.04
C ASN A 24 14.31 -19.14 -2.58
N LYS A 25 14.05 -20.34 -3.13
CA LYS A 25 12.70 -20.70 -3.64
C LYS A 25 11.59 -20.61 -2.59
N ASN A 26 11.94 -20.80 -1.31
CA ASN A 26 11.03 -20.77 -0.16
C ASN A 26 11.18 -19.47 0.67
N CYS A 27 11.57 -18.35 0.05
CA CYS A 27 11.69 -17.07 0.74
C CYS A 27 10.32 -16.64 1.30
N GLU A 28 10.22 -16.48 2.63
CA GLU A 28 8.99 -16.10 3.32
C GLU A 28 8.45 -14.72 2.91
N PHE A 29 9.29 -13.86 2.33
CA PHE A 29 8.95 -12.49 1.93
C PHE A 29 8.60 -12.35 0.46
N ALA A 30 8.92 -13.36 -0.38
CA ALA A 30 8.79 -13.23 -1.83
C ALA A 30 7.34 -13.07 -2.30
N ALA A 31 6.37 -13.64 -1.58
CA ALA A 31 4.96 -13.47 -1.87
C ALA A 31 4.43 -12.06 -1.54
N TYR A 32 5.13 -11.30 -0.69
CA TYR A 32 4.67 -10.02 -0.16
C TYR A 32 5.41 -8.82 -0.76
N PHE A 33 6.71 -8.99 -1.06
CA PHE A 33 7.56 -7.95 -1.65
C PHE A 33 8.23 -8.46 -2.92
N PRO A 34 7.44 -8.77 -3.96
CA PRO A 34 7.97 -9.24 -5.24
C PRO A 34 8.81 -8.15 -5.91
N ASN A 35 9.68 -8.54 -6.84
CA ASN A 35 10.73 -7.67 -7.39
C ASN A 35 10.17 -6.45 -8.17
N GLU A 36 8.93 -6.54 -8.63
CA GLU A 36 8.22 -5.51 -9.38
C GLU A 36 7.87 -4.30 -8.48
N MET A 37 7.81 -4.49 -7.16
CA MET A 37 7.48 -3.44 -6.18
C MET A 37 8.71 -2.68 -5.68
N GLN A 38 9.82 -2.67 -6.42
CA GLN A 38 11.05 -1.99 -6.01
C GLN A 38 10.86 -0.51 -5.68
N GLY A 39 10.08 0.22 -6.47
CA GLY A 39 9.80 1.64 -6.23
C GLY A 39 9.13 1.86 -4.87
N ASP A 40 7.95 1.28 -4.68
CA ASP A 40 7.20 1.36 -3.43
C ASP A 40 8.01 0.81 -2.23
N TYR A 41 8.82 -0.23 -2.44
CA TYR A 41 9.69 -0.78 -1.40
C TYR A 41 10.81 0.18 -1.01
N ALA A 42 11.37 0.94 -1.97
CA ALA A 42 12.37 1.96 -1.67
C ALA A 42 11.79 3.03 -0.73
N SER A 43 10.58 3.51 -1.02
CA SER A 43 9.84 4.45 -0.17
C SER A 43 9.55 3.85 1.22
N ALA A 44 9.09 2.60 1.28
CA ALA A 44 8.86 1.91 2.55
C ALA A 44 10.17 1.73 3.35
N ASN A 45 11.28 1.43 2.67
CA ASN A 45 12.58 1.29 3.32
C ASN A 45 13.11 2.64 3.82
N GLU A 46 12.82 3.75 3.14
CA GLU A 46 13.15 5.10 3.61
C GLU A 46 12.41 5.43 4.92
N LEU A 47 11.12 5.11 5.00
CA LEU A 47 10.30 5.38 6.19
C LEU A 47 10.58 4.40 7.34
N PHE A 48 10.46 3.10 7.10
CA PHE A 48 10.51 2.09 8.15
C PHE A 48 11.90 1.47 8.32
N GLY A 49 12.65 1.35 7.23
CA GLY A 49 13.86 0.56 7.15
C GLY A 49 13.59 -0.95 7.06
N THR A 50 14.36 -1.64 6.21
CA THR A 50 14.25 -3.09 5.99
C THR A 50 14.24 -3.91 7.30
N PRO A 51 15.07 -3.63 8.34
CA PRO A 51 15.01 -4.38 9.59
C PRO A 51 13.63 -4.32 10.29
N ASN A 52 12.99 -3.15 10.32
CA ASN A 52 11.68 -3.00 10.93
C ASN A 52 10.59 -3.65 10.07
N ILE A 53 10.67 -3.54 8.75
CA ILE A 53 9.75 -4.24 7.83
C ILE A 53 9.81 -5.75 8.10
N ILE A 54 11.00 -6.34 8.18
CA ILE A 54 11.18 -7.76 8.52
C ILE A 54 10.56 -8.07 9.90
N ARG A 55 10.82 -7.24 10.91
CA ARG A 55 10.28 -7.44 12.26
C ARG A 55 8.74 -7.42 12.27
N MET A 56 8.12 -6.43 11.63
CA MET A 56 6.65 -6.32 11.52
C MET A 56 6.07 -7.55 10.82
N MET A 57 6.65 -7.96 9.69
CA MET A 57 6.18 -9.12 8.93
C MET A 57 6.32 -10.44 9.69
N LYS A 58 7.31 -10.57 10.58
CA LYS A 58 7.48 -11.77 11.42
C LYS A 58 6.52 -11.82 12.60
N LEU A 59 6.15 -10.65 13.15
CA LEU A 59 5.23 -10.54 14.27
C LEU A 59 3.75 -10.66 13.85
N ALA A 60 3.44 -10.36 12.59
CA ALA A 60 2.08 -10.41 12.09
C ALA A 60 1.55 -11.85 11.94
N PRO A 61 0.28 -12.10 12.31
CA PRO A 61 -0.45 -13.32 11.96
C PRO A 61 -0.42 -13.57 10.45
N GLN A 62 -0.36 -14.84 10.04
CA GLN A 62 -0.14 -15.21 8.63
C GLN A 62 -1.23 -14.66 7.69
N ASP A 63 -2.49 -14.63 8.16
CA ASP A 63 -3.65 -14.08 7.46
C ASP A 63 -3.60 -12.56 7.27
N GLN A 64 -2.87 -11.85 8.14
CA GLN A 64 -2.73 -10.39 8.09
C GLN A 64 -1.52 -9.92 7.28
N LYS A 65 -0.54 -10.80 7.02
CA LYS A 65 0.68 -10.45 6.28
C LYS A 65 0.45 -9.82 4.90
N PRO A 66 -0.53 -10.25 4.07
CA PRO A 66 -0.81 -9.59 2.80
C PRO A 66 -1.22 -8.12 2.99
N MET A 67 -2.14 -7.86 3.93
CA MET A 67 -2.62 -6.50 4.19
C MET A 67 -1.52 -5.64 4.82
N LEU A 68 -0.75 -6.19 5.77
CA LEU A 68 0.37 -5.50 6.38
C LEU A 68 1.42 -5.09 5.32
N ALA A 69 1.80 -5.99 4.42
CA ALA A 69 2.77 -5.69 3.37
C ALA A 69 2.27 -4.56 2.46
N PHE A 70 1.00 -4.61 2.06
CA PHE A 70 0.36 -3.54 1.30
C PHE A 70 0.38 -2.20 2.05
N SER A 71 0.00 -2.19 3.33
CA SER A 71 0.02 -0.98 4.16
C SER A 71 1.43 -0.40 4.30
N ILE A 72 2.46 -1.24 4.53
CA ILE A 72 3.85 -0.78 4.61
C ILE A 72 4.28 -0.05 3.32
N LEU A 73 3.93 -0.60 2.16
CA LEU A 73 4.25 0.02 0.88
C LEU A 73 3.50 1.34 0.68
N LYS A 74 2.19 1.37 0.97
CA LYS A 74 1.38 2.59 0.81
C LYS A 74 1.78 3.71 1.75
N GLU A 75 2.10 3.39 3.01
CA GLU A 75 2.59 4.37 3.98
C GLU A 75 3.96 4.91 3.57
N GLY A 76 4.85 4.06 3.07
CA GLY A 76 6.13 4.48 2.50
C GLY A 76 5.95 5.50 1.38
N VAL A 77 5.11 5.18 0.39
CA VAL A 77 4.82 6.08 -0.74
C VAL A 77 4.21 7.39 -0.28
N ALA A 78 3.24 7.35 0.65
CA ALA A 78 2.61 8.55 1.19
C ALA A 78 3.62 9.45 1.90
N TRP A 79 4.53 8.86 2.68
CA TRP A 79 5.61 9.59 3.36
C TRP A 79 6.61 10.22 2.40
N THR A 80 7.04 9.51 1.35
CA THR A 80 7.93 10.09 0.33
C THR A 80 7.27 11.27 -0.38
N ASN A 81 5.95 11.23 -0.60
CA ASN A 81 5.20 12.32 -1.24
C ASN A 81 4.98 13.52 -0.32
N ASP A 82 4.75 13.29 0.96
CA ASP A 82 4.55 14.34 1.97
C ASP A 82 5.25 13.93 3.29
N LYS A 83 6.41 14.52 3.55
CA LYS A 83 7.19 14.23 4.76
C LYS A 83 6.66 14.91 6.03
N ILE A 84 5.58 15.69 5.93
CA ILE A 84 4.96 16.35 7.08
C ILE A 84 3.74 15.55 7.51
N GLU A 85 2.77 15.34 6.60
CA GLU A 85 1.51 14.67 6.93
C GLU A 85 1.44 13.20 6.46
N GLY A 86 2.27 12.77 5.50
CA GLY A 86 2.34 11.38 5.02
C GLY A 86 0.96 10.74 4.74
N GLY A 87 0.77 9.50 5.20
CA GLY A 87 -0.51 8.80 5.08
C GLY A 87 -1.68 9.51 5.78
N PHE A 88 -1.42 10.23 6.87
CA PHE A 88 -2.45 11.03 7.56
C PHE A 88 -2.98 12.16 6.67
N GLY A 89 -2.10 12.84 5.93
CA GLY A 89 -2.49 13.88 4.97
C GLY A 89 -3.40 13.35 3.87
N VAL A 90 -3.09 12.16 3.35
CA VAL A 90 -3.95 11.47 2.36
C VAL A 90 -5.35 11.22 2.92
N ILE A 91 -5.44 10.63 4.11
CA ILE A 91 -6.72 10.32 4.77
C ILE A 91 -7.50 11.62 5.04
N LYS A 92 -6.84 12.63 5.60
CA LYS A 92 -7.43 13.94 5.93
C LYS A 92 -7.99 14.64 4.69
N ASN A 93 -7.32 14.52 3.54
CA ASN A 93 -7.81 15.09 2.28
C ASN A 93 -9.00 14.32 1.72
N LEU A 94 -8.98 12.99 1.77
CA LEU A 94 -10.13 12.17 1.38
C LEU A 94 -11.36 12.45 2.24
N MET A 95 -11.19 12.56 3.56
CA MET A 95 -12.29 12.92 4.47
C MET A 95 -12.86 14.32 4.17
N ARG A 96 -12.00 15.30 3.85
CA ARG A 96 -12.45 16.63 3.43
C ARG A 96 -13.28 16.58 2.14
N GLU A 97 -12.85 15.78 1.16
CA GLU A 97 -13.56 15.65 -0.11
C GLU A 97 -14.91 14.90 0.05
N ILE A 98 -14.95 13.85 0.88
CA ILE A 98 -16.21 13.16 1.23
C ILE A 98 -17.19 14.17 1.83
N ASN A 99 -16.78 14.93 2.85
CA ASN A 99 -17.64 15.90 3.50
C ASN A 99 -18.16 16.98 2.53
N ARG A 100 -17.30 17.42 1.60
CA ARG A 100 -17.70 18.38 0.56
C ARG A 100 -18.75 17.79 -0.37
N LEU A 101 -18.52 16.59 -0.90
CA LEU A 101 -19.44 15.92 -1.82
C LEU A 101 -20.78 15.60 -1.14
N GLU A 102 -20.77 15.23 0.14
CA GLU A 102 -21.99 15.02 0.92
C GLU A 102 -22.79 16.32 1.09
N ALA A 103 -22.12 17.45 1.33
CA ALA A 103 -22.76 18.77 1.40
C ALA A 103 -23.37 19.19 0.06
N ASP A 104 -22.64 18.99 -1.05
CA ASP A 104 -23.12 19.29 -2.41
C ASP A 104 -24.35 18.43 -2.76
N LEU A 105 -24.32 17.14 -2.44
CA LEU A 105 -25.47 16.23 -2.64
C LEU A 105 -26.68 16.65 -1.79
N SER A 106 -26.45 17.05 -0.54
CA SER A 106 -27.53 17.53 0.35
C SER A 106 -28.20 18.79 -0.22
N TYR A 107 -27.39 19.75 -0.67
CA TYR A 107 -27.86 20.98 -1.29
C TYR A 107 -28.69 20.70 -2.57
N LEU A 108 -28.18 19.87 -3.48
CA LEU A 108 -28.88 19.53 -4.72
C LEU A 108 -30.19 18.78 -4.46
N ARG A 109 -30.21 17.84 -3.51
CA ARG A 109 -31.43 17.12 -3.13
C ARG A 109 -32.50 18.06 -2.60
N LYS A 110 -32.11 19.05 -1.78
CA LYS A 110 -33.01 20.09 -1.27
C LYS A 110 -33.58 20.95 -2.39
N ASN A 111 -32.74 21.43 -3.31
CA ASN A 111 -33.22 22.21 -4.46
C ASN A 111 -34.21 21.42 -5.31
N ILE A 112 -33.94 20.14 -5.56
CA ILE A 112 -34.84 19.26 -6.33
C ILE A 112 -36.20 19.07 -5.61
N SER A 113 -36.22 18.91 -4.28
CA SER A 113 -37.49 18.80 -3.56
C SER A 113 -38.31 20.10 -3.63
N GLU A 114 -37.65 21.25 -3.46
CA GLU A 114 -38.32 22.56 -3.54
C GLU A 114 -38.89 22.82 -4.94
N GLU A 115 -38.16 22.49 -6.01
CA GLU A 115 -38.67 22.62 -7.38
C GLU A 115 -39.82 21.65 -7.68
N LYS A 116 -39.83 20.45 -7.07
CA LYS A 116 -40.97 19.54 -7.19
C LYS A 116 -42.21 20.07 -6.48
N GLU A 117 -42.06 20.70 -5.32
CA GLU A 117 -43.17 21.32 -4.58
C GLU A 117 -43.76 22.53 -5.32
N LYS A 118 -42.94 23.32 -6.02
CA LYS A 118 -43.42 24.46 -6.82
C LYS A 118 -44.19 24.04 -8.07
N ASN A 119 -43.94 22.85 -8.60
CA ASN A 119 -44.52 22.34 -9.85
C ASN A 119 -45.73 21.43 -9.64
N ASN A 120 -46.22 21.30 -8.39
CA ASN A 120 -47.34 20.45 -7.99
C ASN A 120 -48.44 21.29 -7.34
#